data_AF-A0A7S1VQW1-F1
#
_entry.id   AF-A0A7S1VQW1-F1
#
_cell.length_a   1.000
_cell.length_b   1.000
_cell.length_c   1.000
_cell.angle_alpha   90.00
_cell.angle_beta   90.00
_cell.angle_gamma   90.00
#
_symmetry.space_group_name_H-M   'P 1'
#
loop_
_entity.id
_entity.type
_entity.pdbx_description
1 polymer ?
#
loop_
_entity_poly.entity_id
_entity_poly.type
_entity_poly.pdbx_seq_one_letter_code
_entity_poly.pdbx_strand_id
1 'polypeptide(L)'
;PVYPPPPPTFHFSVRSSHPPPLTMRFVLLSLFFTLSLCALSPVILVPGLGGSSLQAKLNKRDTASLTAPEQSTEPPSVSSDPWYCFKEWNSWFEIWLAFYELVANPCWLRHLRVEYDAATNTYANATGVQVAPYEFGSIKAVDYIDHVDDFFKWTSYFAPLSEALVQAGYEPGKNLFGAPYDWRLDGATLCYNGTFCNDLQNLVEHAYNVSGGEPVQLVTHSMGGPVTLLWLNNLSPEYKAKYIANFVPIAAPWSGTAKSLRGILSGDDFGIQLAGLPLLPVKETAALARQASGVNWLVPDPQFWPADQPFVTTPSKNYTVHQYGELFADAHAEPAGLIHERTTGYISNLKHPNVPVYCLYGYNQPTEIAYHYNQDLFNEGIEQPVEVDETDAGDGTVPILSLVECANWRSTPDHIVDLEVRCREYPMEHAGILSDKDLIADVVDIVTGKPFAGCEPVEALKGFADRRRV
;
A
#
# COMPACT_ATOMS: atom_id res chain seq x y z
N PRO A 1 92.88 -46.84 -16.83
CA PRO A 1 93.33 -46.50 -15.45
C PRO A 1 92.14 -46.43 -14.49
N VAL A 2 92.00 -47.50 -13.70
CA VAL A 2 91.57 -47.53 -12.28
C VAL A 2 90.35 -46.69 -11.86
N TYR A 3 89.23 -47.38 -11.58
CA TYR A 3 88.29 -47.03 -10.50
C TYR A 3 88.88 -47.49 -9.15
N PRO A 4 88.68 -46.80 -8.02
CA PRO A 4 87.53 -47.06 -7.12
C PRO A 4 87.14 -45.83 -6.22
N PRO A 5 86.43 -45.96 -5.08
CA PRO A 5 85.12 -46.55 -4.76
C PRO A 5 84.13 -45.52 -4.13
N PRO A 6 82.86 -45.89 -3.82
CA PRO A 6 81.93 -45.03 -3.08
C PRO A 6 82.05 -45.20 -1.54
N PRO A 7 81.73 -44.18 -0.72
CA PRO A 7 81.62 -44.29 0.75
C PRO A 7 80.13 -44.34 1.21
N PRO A 8 79.81 -44.68 2.48
CA PRO A 8 79.19 -45.95 2.85
C PRO A 8 77.71 -45.84 3.24
N THR A 9 77.01 -46.96 3.09
CA THR A 9 75.72 -47.25 3.72
C THR A 9 75.91 -47.60 5.20
N PHE A 10 75.23 -46.86 6.08
CA PHE A 10 75.03 -47.27 7.48
C PHE A 10 73.62 -47.82 7.65
N HIS A 11 73.53 -49.12 7.92
CA HIS A 11 72.34 -49.75 8.50
C HIS A 11 72.40 -49.61 10.03
N PHE A 12 71.33 -49.09 10.63
CA PHE A 12 70.99 -49.36 12.02
C PHE A 12 69.60 -50.01 12.08
N SER A 13 69.55 -51.17 12.71
CA SER A 13 68.35 -51.95 12.99
C SER A 13 67.85 -51.65 14.42
N VAL A 14 66.58 -51.22 14.46
CA VAL A 14 65.51 -51.46 15.46
C VAL A 14 65.84 -51.43 16.95
N ARG A 15 65.21 -50.47 17.66
CA ARG A 15 64.54 -50.77 18.92
C ARG A 15 63.14 -50.13 18.95
N SER A 16 62.15 -51.01 19.02
CA SER A 16 60.76 -50.75 19.32
C SER A 16 60.62 -50.14 20.73
N SER A 17 59.92 -49.01 20.85
CA SER A 17 58.97 -48.76 21.95
C SER A 17 58.15 -47.48 21.70
N HIS A 18 56.83 -47.66 21.74
CA HIS A 18 55.75 -46.67 21.82
C HIS A 18 55.25 -45.96 20.54
N PRO A 19 53.95 -46.09 20.20
CA PRO A 19 53.31 -45.19 19.24
C PRO A 19 53.09 -43.80 19.88
N PRO A 20 53.20 -42.70 19.11
CA PRO A 20 52.77 -41.38 19.56
C PRO A 20 51.23 -41.36 19.71
N PRO A 21 50.68 -40.55 20.63
CA PRO A 21 49.25 -40.54 20.91
C PRO A 21 48.45 -40.06 19.70
N LEU A 22 47.30 -40.71 19.55
CA LEU A 22 46.30 -40.51 18.52
C LEU A 22 45.52 -39.20 18.75
N THR A 23 46.18 -38.05 18.73
CA THR A 23 45.53 -36.76 18.99
C THR A 23 46.09 -35.64 18.10
N MET A 24 46.14 -35.88 16.79
CA MET A 24 46.34 -34.78 15.83
C MET A 24 45.81 -35.11 14.42
N ARG A 25 44.60 -35.70 14.35
CA ARG A 25 43.83 -35.87 13.11
C ARG A 25 42.39 -35.37 13.19
N PHE A 26 42.05 -34.58 14.21
CA PHE A 26 40.71 -34.00 14.41
C PHE A 26 40.74 -32.49 14.70
N VAL A 27 41.58 -31.72 13.98
CA VAL A 27 41.56 -30.24 14.07
C VAL A 27 41.42 -29.55 12.70
N LEU A 28 41.16 -30.32 11.63
CA LEU A 28 40.81 -29.78 10.31
C LEU A 28 39.49 -30.38 9.80
N LEU A 29 38.51 -30.51 10.69
CA LEU A 29 37.15 -30.95 10.38
C LEU A 29 36.08 -30.22 11.21
N SER A 30 36.43 -29.05 11.75
CA SER A 30 35.59 -28.29 12.69
C SER A 30 35.60 -26.78 12.48
N LEU A 31 35.83 -26.32 11.24
CA LEU A 31 35.69 -24.91 10.84
C LEU A 31 35.08 -24.73 9.42
N PHE A 32 34.28 -25.71 8.99
CA PHE A 32 33.18 -25.45 8.04
C PHE A 32 31.86 -25.58 8.81
N PHE A 33 31.76 -24.91 9.97
CA PHE A 33 30.50 -24.24 10.22
C PHE A 33 30.47 -23.16 9.15
N THR A 34 29.79 -23.41 8.05
CA THR A 34 29.18 -22.29 7.34
C THR A 34 28.44 -21.55 8.44
N LEU A 35 28.95 -20.37 8.82
CA LEU A 35 28.09 -19.33 9.35
C LEU A 35 27.03 -19.19 8.25
N SER A 36 25.96 -19.98 8.35
CA SER A 36 24.70 -19.62 7.76
C SER A 36 24.36 -18.36 8.52
N LEU A 37 24.86 -17.23 8.03
CA LEU A 37 24.21 -15.95 8.22
C LEU A 37 22.76 -16.28 7.94
N CYS A 38 21.93 -16.29 8.99
CA CYS A 38 20.52 -16.59 8.85
C CYS A 38 20.03 -15.60 7.79
N ALA A 39 19.62 -16.11 6.62
CA ALA A 39 19.31 -15.26 5.51
C ALA A 39 18.12 -14.40 5.95
N LEU A 40 18.24 -13.08 5.80
CA LEU A 40 17.15 -12.19 6.18
C LEU A 40 15.93 -12.53 5.32
N SER A 41 14.82 -12.85 5.98
CA SER A 41 13.55 -13.12 5.32
C SER A 41 13.14 -11.92 4.47
N PRO A 42 12.84 -12.11 3.18
CA PRO A 42 12.64 -11.01 2.25
C PRO A 42 11.45 -10.13 2.63
N VAL A 43 11.56 -8.83 2.37
CA VAL A 43 10.53 -7.83 2.64
C VAL A 43 9.96 -7.31 1.33
N ILE A 44 8.63 -7.24 1.23
CA ILE A 44 7.92 -6.55 0.14
C ILE A 44 7.15 -5.38 0.75
N LEU A 45 7.39 -4.18 0.23
CA LEU A 45 6.70 -2.94 0.59
C LEU A 45 5.50 -2.72 -0.33
N VAL A 46 4.30 -2.57 0.24
CA VAL A 46 3.06 -2.31 -0.51
C VAL A 46 2.50 -0.93 -0.13
N PRO A 47 2.42 0.02 -1.08
CA PRO A 47 2.01 1.40 -0.83
C PRO A 47 0.51 1.57 -0.60
N GLY A 48 0.11 2.77 -0.22
CA GLY A 48 -1.28 3.18 -0.04
C GLY A 48 -1.83 3.92 -1.24
N LEU A 49 -2.99 4.54 -1.06
CA LEU A 49 -3.60 5.42 -2.06
C LEU A 49 -2.64 6.57 -2.39
N GLY A 50 -2.27 6.72 -3.67
CA GLY A 50 -1.30 7.73 -4.09
C GLY A 50 0.14 7.49 -3.64
N GLY A 51 0.42 6.40 -2.92
CA GLY A 51 1.74 6.12 -2.31
C GLY A 51 2.77 5.48 -3.25
N SER A 52 2.50 5.43 -4.56
CA SER A 52 3.46 4.97 -5.55
C SER A 52 3.31 5.67 -6.88
N SER A 53 4.43 5.79 -7.59
CA SER A 53 4.45 6.48 -8.86
C SER A 53 3.68 5.74 -9.95
N LEU A 54 2.95 6.51 -10.76
CA LEU A 54 2.33 6.02 -11.98
C LEU A 54 3.01 6.68 -13.18
N GLN A 55 3.16 5.91 -14.25
CA GLN A 55 3.59 6.41 -15.53
C GLN A 55 2.45 6.43 -16.53
N ALA A 56 2.49 7.36 -17.47
CA ALA A 56 1.55 7.42 -18.57
C ALA A 56 2.25 7.48 -19.94
N LYS A 57 1.51 7.07 -20.96
CA LYS A 57 1.83 7.28 -22.38
C LYS A 57 0.62 7.89 -23.08
N LEU A 58 0.85 8.98 -23.82
CA LEU A 58 -0.22 9.72 -24.51
C LEU A 58 -0.18 9.47 -26.02
N ASN A 59 -1.29 8.98 -26.57
CA ASN A 59 -1.57 8.94 -28.00
C ASN A 59 -3.06 9.27 -28.25
N LYS A 60 -3.40 10.56 -28.19
CA LYS A 60 -4.78 11.05 -28.35
C LYS A 60 -5.13 11.46 -29.79
N ARG A 61 -4.19 11.50 -30.73
CA ARG A 61 -4.51 11.89 -32.12
C ARG A 61 -5.08 10.73 -32.95
N ASP A 62 -4.76 9.47 -32.63
CA ASP A 62 -5.21 8.29 -33.40
C ASP A 62 -6.66 7.86 -33.14
N THR A 63 -7.28 8.27 -32.03
CA THR A 63 -8.64 7.81 -31.69
C THR A 63 -9.74 8.59 -32.41
N ALA A 64 -9.44 9.76 -32.99
CA ALA A 64 -10.41 10.52 -33.79
C ALA A 64 -10.64 9.93 -35.20
N SER A 65 -9.81 8.99 -35.66
CA SER A 65 -9.91 8.44 -37.03
C SER A 65 -10.34 6.98 -37.12
N LEU A 66 -10.62 6.28 -36.02
CA LEU A 66 -10.84 4.82 -36.04
C LEU A 66 -12.23 4.31 -35.64
N THR A 67 -13.17 5.18 -35.26
CA THR A 67 -14.52 4.71 -34.81
C THR A 67 -15.70 5.54 -35.28
N ALA A 68 -15.61 6.33 -36.35
CA ALA A 68 -16.81 6.90 -36.95
C ALA A 68 -17.37 5.93 -38.02
N PRO A 69 -18.38 5.08 -37.73
CA PRO A 69 -19.22 4.57 -38.79
C PRO A 69 -19.88 5.77 -39.49
N GLU A 70 -19.93 5.72 -40.82
CA GLU A 70 -20.34 6.78 -41.75
C GLU A 70 -21.81 7.25 -41.61
N GLN A 71 -22.45 6.96 -40.48
CA GLN A 71 -23.86 7.24 -40.21
C GLN A 71 -24.18 7.42 -38.72
N SER A 72 -23.26 7.97 -37.93
CA SER A 72 -23.59 8.47 -36.59
C SER A 72 -23.88 9.97 -36.63
N THR A 73 -25.01 10.38 -36.08
CA THR A 73 -25.43 11.78 -35.91
C THR A 73 -24.80 12.45 -34.68
N GLU A 74 -23.89 11.75 -34.01
CA GLU A 74 -23.11 12.21 -32.87
C GLU A 74 -21.78 12.79 -33.40
N PRO A 75 -21.37 14.00 -32.99
CA PRO A 75 -20.11 14.58 -33.44
C PRO A 75 -18.93 13.68 -33.04
N PRO A 76 -17.87 13.54 -33.89
CA PRO A 76 -16.71 12.75 -33.54
C PRO A 76 -16.12 13.27 -32.24
N SER A 77 -15.86 12.37 -31.28
CA SER A 77 -15.26 12.66 -29.98
C SER A 77 -13.78 13.07 -30.14
N VAL A 78 -13.55 14.20 -30.81
CA VAL A 78 -12.35 15.01 -30.58
C VAL A 78 -12.32 15.23 -29.08
N SER A 79 -11.29 14.69 -28.42
CA SER A 79 -11.08 14.83 -26.98
C SER A 79 -11.51 16.24 -26.56
N SER A 80 -12.48 16.36 -25.66
CA SER A 80 -12.95 17.64 -25.08
C SER A 80 -11.87 18.35 -24.25
N ASP A 81 -10.62 17.97 -24.45
CA ASP A 81 -9.44 18.51 -23.83
C ASP A 81 -9.12 19.87 -24.45
N PRO A 82 -8.90 20.90 -23.61
CA PRO A 82 -8.44 22.20 -24.06
C PRO A 82 -7.26 22.14 -25.03
N TRP A 83 -7.14 23.14 -25.90
CA TRP A 83 -6.11 23.21 -26.94
C TRP A 83 -4.66 23.18 -26.40
N TYR A 84 -4.48 23.56 -25.13
CA TYR A 84 -3.19 23.60 -24.44
C TYR A 84 -2.79 22.27 -23.76
N CYS A 85 -3.65 21.25 -23.76
CA CYS A 85 -3.30 19.93 -23.23
C CYS A 85 -2.35 19.18 -24.18
N PHE A 86 -1.32 18.52 -23.63
CA PHE A 86 -0.49 17.61 -24.42
C PHE A 86 -1.34 16.46 -24.97
N LYS A 87 -1.31 16.27 -26.30
CA LYS A 87 -2.12 15.24 -26.99
C LYS A 87 -1.32 13.97 -27.31
N GLU A 88 0.00 14.09 -27.38
CA GLU A 88 0.90 12.98 -27.68
C GLU A 88 2.17 13.11 -26.87
N TRP A 89 2.69 11.98 -26.42
CA TRP A 89 3.99 11.83 -25.82
C TRP A 89 4.54 10.45 -26.17
N ASN A 90 5.63 10.41 -26.94
CA ASN A 90 6.09 9.18 -27.61
C ASN A 90 6.76 8.17 -26.66
N SER A 91 7.06 8.55 -25.41
CA SER A 91 7.62 7.69 -24.37
C SER A 91 6.67 7.53 -23.19
N TRP A 92 7.01 6.67 -22.25
CA TRP A 92 6.43 6.75 -20.91
C TRP A 92 7.02 7.96 -20.19
N PHE A 93 6.20 8.62 -19.36
CA PHE A 93 6.60 9.67 -18.43
C PHE A 93 5.86 9.48 -17.11
N GLU A 94 6.41 9.97 -16.02
CA GLU A 94 5.74 9.95 -14.72
C GLU A 94 4.56 10.91 -14.72
N ILE A 95 3.37 10.40 -14.37
CA ILE A 95 2.12 11.19 -14.28
C ILE A 95 1.71 11.43 -12.83
N TRP A 96 2.19 10.60 -11.90
CA TRP A 96 1.93 10.73 -10.47
C TRP A 96 3.16 10.29 -9.67
N LEU A 97 3.63 11.03 -8.67
CA LEU A 97 3.42 12.48 -8.48
C LEU A 97 4.53 13.20 -9.23
N ALA A 98 4.22 13.75 -10.41
CA ALA A 98 5.21 14.53 -11.14
C ALA A 98 5.03 16.02 -10.82
N PHE A 99 5.95 16.61 -10.04
CA PHE A 99 5.89 18.05 -9.74
C PHE A 99 5.85 18.92 -11.00
N TYR A 100 6.57 18.52 -12.06
CA TYR A 100 6.51 19.20 -13.34
C TYR A 100 5.10 19.20 -13.95
N GLU A 101 4.32 18.14 -13.78
CA GLU A 101 2.94 18.09 -14.28
C GLU A 101 2.03 19.04 -13.50
N LEU A 102 2.23 19.19 -12.18
CA LEU A 102 1.49 20.14 -11.34
C LEU A 102 1.64 21.58 -11.84
N VAL A 103 2.85 21.96 -12.29
CA VAL A 103 3.16 23.34 -12.68
C VAL A 103 3.05 23.58 -14.18
N ALA A 104 3.35 22.57 -15.02
CA ALA A 104 3.51 22.74 -16.46
C ALA A 104 2.39 22.13 -17.30
N ASN A 105 1.57 21.22 -16.75
CA ASN A 105 0.48 20.59 -17.49
C ASN A 105 -0.86 20.80 -16.76
N PRO A 106 -1.60 21.88 -17.07
CA PRO A 106 -2.91 22.12 -16.43
C PRO A 106 -3.96 21.02 -16.71
N CYS A 107 -3.66 20.05 -17.56
CA CYS A 107 -4.53 18.94 -17.91
C CYS A 107 -4.12 17.60 -17.29
N TRP A 108 -3.10 17.55 -16.42
CA TRP A 108 -2.55 16.30 -15.90
C TRP A 108 -3.61 15.44 -15.20
N LEU A 109 -4.50 16.01 -14.36
CA LEU A 109 -5.62 15.28 -13.74
C LEU A 109 -6.60 14.72 -14.77
N ARG A 110 -6.78 15.39 -15.91
CA ARG A 110 -7.61 14.88 -17.02
C ARG A 110 -6.97 13.68 -17.71
N HIS A 111 -5.64 13.56 -17.65
CA HIS A 111 -4.92 12.41 -18.19
C HIS A 111 -4.89 11.27 -17.18
N LEU A 112 -4.79 11.59 -15.89
CA LEU A 112 -4.78 10.62 -14.80
C LEU A 112 -6.16 10.03 -14.50
N ARG A 113 -7.25 10.66 -14.97
CA ARG A 113 -8.60 10.14 -14.74
C ARG A 113 -8.77 8.70 -15.22
N VAL A 114 -9.58 7.99 -14.48
CA VAL A 114 -10.13 6.69 -14.84
C VAL A 114 -11.61 6.88 -15.18
N GLU A 115 -12.12 6.12 -16.12
CA GLU A 115 -13.51 6.14 -16.56
C GLU A 115 -14.14 4.79 -16.24
N TYR A 116 -15.18 4.81 -15.42
CA TYR A 116 -15.90 3.60 -15.04
C TYR A 116 -17.07 3.35 -16.00
N ASP A 117 -17.14 2.13 -16.54
CA ASP A 117 -18.25 1.66 -17.36
C ASP A 117 -19.17 0.74 -16.53
N ALA A 118 -20.34 1.27 -16.19
CA ALA A 118 -21.36 0.55 -15.45
C ALA A 118 -21.91 -0.66 -16.21
N ALA A 119 -21.95 -0.67 -17.53
CA ALA A 119 -22.51 -1.78 -18.30
C ALA A 119 -21.61 -3.02 -18.25
N THR A 120 -20.29 -2.80 -18.33
CA THR A 120 -19.30 -3.89 -18.37
C THR A 120 -18.63 -4.16 -17.02
N ASN A 121 -18.81 -3.29 -16.03
CA ASN A 121 -18.09 -3.32 -14.76
C ASN A 121 -16.58 -3.27 -14.93
N THR A 122 -16.12 -2.37 -15.78
CA THR A 122 -14.70 -2.20 -16.07
C THR A 122 -14.27 -0.75 -15.93
N TYR A 123 -12.97 -0.56 -15.80
CA TYR A 123 -12.33 0.74 -15.72
C TYR A 123 -11.44 0.90 -16.94
N ALA A 124 -11.53 2.06 -17.58
CA ALA A 124 -10.68 2.44 -18.69
C ALA A 124 -9.89 3.69 -18.32
N ASN A 125 -8.67 3.80 -18.85
CA ASN A 125 -7.98 5.07 -18.85
C ASN A 125 -8.72 6.06 -19.75
N ALA A 126 -8.48 7.36 -19.56
CA ALA A 126 -8.93 8.38 -20.51
C ALA A 126 -8.55 8.00 -21.94
N THR A 127 -9.43 8.31 -22.91
CA THR A 127 -9.19 7.99 -24.33
C THR A 127 -7.81 8.45 -24.80
N GLY A 128 -7.05 7.54 -25.40
CA GLY A 128 -5.68 7.81 -25.88
C GLY A 128 -4.64 7.92 -24.77
N VAL A 129 -4.93 7.50 -23.55
CA VAL A 129 -3.99 7.43 -22.42
C VAL A 129 -3.78 5.98 -22.00
N GLN A 130 -2.53 5.59 -21.79
CA GLN A 130 -2.19 4.38 -21.08
C GLN A 130 -1.55 4.80 -19.75
N VAL A 131 -1.90 4.12 -18.66
CA VAL A 131 -1.33 4.33 -17.33
C VAL A 131 -0.88 2.98 -16.79
N ALA A 132 0.27 2.96 -16.13
CA ALA A 132 0.82 1.76 -15.50
C ALA A 132 1.63 2.14 -14.24
N PRO A 133 1.74 1.22 -13.26
CA PRO A 133 2.66 1.40 -12.13
C PRO A 133 4.11 1.52 -12.60
N TYR A 134 4.88 2.40 -11.96
CA TYR A 134 6.30 2.52 -12.23
C TYR A 134 7.09 1.35 -11.62
N GLU A 135 8.05 0.78 -12.36
CA GLU A 135 9.07 -0.17 -11.86
C GLU A 135 8.59 -1.21 -10.81
N PHE A 136 7.62 -2.06 -11.14
CA PHE A 136 7.18 -3.14 -10.24
C PHE A 136 8.35 -4.05 -9.79
N GLY A 137 8.43 -4.35 -8.50
CA GLY A 137 9.54 -5.09 -7.87
C GLY A 137 10.68 -4.20 -7.34
N SER A 138 10.76 -2.94 -7.78
CA SER A 138 11.75 -1.96 -7.32
C SER A 138 11.21 -1.16 -6.13
N ILE A 139 12.06 -0.87 -5.15
CA ILE A 139 11.69 0.08 -4.08
C ILE A 139 11.63 1.53 -4.57
N LYS A 140 12.23 1.85 -5.73
CA LYS A 140 12.23 3.23 -6.26
C LYS A 140 10.83 3.79 -6.45
N ALA A 141 9.88 2.96 -6.87
CA ALA A 141 8.51 3.35 -7.13
C ALA A 141 7.67 3.61 -5.86
N VAL A 142 8.19 3.27 -4.69
CA VAL A 142 7.50 3.40 -3.40
C VAL A 142 8.29 4.22 -2.38
N ASP A 143 9.61 4.39 -2.56
CA ASP A 143 10.45 5.20 -1.67
C ASP A 143 10.13 6.69 -1.79
N TYR A 144 9.96 7.17 -3.03
CA TYR A 144 9.65 8.55 -3.36
C TYR A 144 8.51 8.58 -4.37
N ILE A 145 7.50 9.41 -4.12
CA ILE A 145 6.33 9.54 -5.01
C ILE A 145 6.65 10.45 -6.22
N ASP A 146 7.74 11.22 -6.18
CA ASP A 146 8.25 12.02 -7.30
C ASP A 146 9.70 11.63 -7.59
N HIS A 147 10.07 11.44 -8.87
CA HIS A 147 11.43 11.08 -9.29
C HIS A 147 12.25 12.26 -9.86
N VAL A 148 11.83 13.51 -9.65
CA VAL A 148 12.66 14.68 -9.98
C VAL A 148 13.91 14.72 -9.08
N ASP A 149 15.09 14.61 -9.71
CA ASP A 149 16.45 14.66 -9.15
C ASP A 149 16.54 15.30 -7.74
N ASP A 150 16.49 14.52 -6.65
CA ASP A 150 16.84 14.78 -5.22
C ASP A 150 16.58 16.18 -4.59
N PHE A 151 15.99 17.13 -5.32
CA PHE A 151 16.02 18.55 -5.01
C PHE A 151 14.98 18.89 -3.95
N PHE A 152 13.92 18.08 -3.88
CA PHE A 152 12.83 18.25 -2.95
C PHE A 152 12.49 16.90 -2.30
N LYS A 153 13.08 16.61 -1.13
CA LYS A 153 12.82 15.39 -0.32
C LYS A 153 11.40 15.30 0.29
N TRP A 154 10.49 16.18 -0.08
CA TRP A 154 9.13 16.27 0.50
C TRP A 154 8.17 15.16 0.01
N THR A 155 8.52 14.44 -1.06
CA THR A 155 7.77 13.27 -1.57
C THR A 155 8.29 11.93 -1.04
N SER A 156 9.20 11.98 -0.05
CA SER A 156 9.67 10.81 0.68
C SER A 156 8.50 10.08 1.33
N TYR A 157 8.33 8.81 0.99
CA TYR A 157 7.26 7.95 1.48
C TYR A 157 7.83 6.74 2.22
N PHE A 158 8.20 5.64 1.55
CA PHE A 158 8.90 4.53 2.20
C PHE A 158 10.40 4.74 2.39
N ALA A 159 11.00 5.76 1.78
CA ALA A 159 12.46 5.95 1.80
C ALA A 159 13.09 5.85 3.20
N PRO A 160 12.54 6.46 4.28
CA PRO A 160 13.15 6.37 5.62
C PRO A 160 13.16 4.93 6.15
N LEU A 161 12.09 4.17 5.91
CA LEU A 161 12.01 2.77 6.29
C LEU A 161 12.95 1.91 5.43
N SER A 162 12.95 2.09 4.11
CA SER A 162 13.84 1.38 3.19
C SER A 162 15.32 1.60 3.53
N GLU A 163 15.71 2.83 3.84
CA GLU A 163 17.08 3.16 4.29
C GLU A 163 17.44 2.44 5.59
N ALA A 164 16.54 2.37 6.55
CA ALA A 164 16.76 1.63 7.80
C ALA A 164 16.86 0.11 7.58
N LEU A 165 16.06 -0.45 6.67
CA LEU A 165 16.16 -1.85 6.27
C LEU A 165 17.51 -2.13 5.59
N VAL A 166 17.96 -1.25 4.70
CA VAL A 166 19.29 -1.37 4.07
C VAL A 166 20.40 -1.32 5.13
N GLN A 167 20.30 -0.44 6.12
CA GLN A 167 21.24 -0.39 7.24
C GLN A 167 21.20 -1.67 8.11
N ALA A 168 20.06 -2.34 8.18
CA ALA A 168 19.90 -3.62 8.85
C ALA A 168 20.40 -4.83 8.01
N GLY A 169 20.87 -4.61 6.78
CA GLY A 169 21.48 -5.62 5.92
C GLY A 169 20.59 -6.12 4.78
N TYR A 170 19.45 -5.47 4.54
CA TYR A 170 18.64 -5.73 3.34
C TYR A 170 19.29 -5.14 2.08
N GLU A 171 19.09 -5.79 0.95
CA GLU A 171 19.63 -5.45 -0.36
C GLU A 171 18.45 -5.29 -1.35
N PRO A 172 18.20 -4.07 -1.89
CA PRO A 172 17.14 -3.83 -2.87
C PRO A 172 17.29 -4.72 -4.11
N GLY A 173 16.18 -5.32 -4.55
CA GLY A 173 16.16 -6.24 -5.69
C GLY A 173 16.69 -7.65 -5.40
N LYS A 174 17.08 -7.94 -4.15
CA LYS A 174 17.49 -9.27 -3.69
C LYS A 174 16.61 -9.80 -2.57
N ASN A 175 16.46 -9.05 -1.48
CA ASN A 175 15.58 -9.41 -0.36
C ASN A 175 14.75 -8.23 0.15
N LEU A 176 14.76 -7.11 -0.58
CA LEU A 176 13.90 -5.96 -0.34
C LEU A 176 13.31 -5.49 -1.68
N PHE A 177 11.98 -5.44 -1.76
CA PHE A 177 11.24 -5.17 -2.99
C PHE A 177 10.08 -4.20 -2.73
N GLY A 178 9.67 -3.48 -3.77
CA GLY A 178 8.44 -2.68 -3.78
C GLY A 178 7.38 -3.32 -4.68
N ALA A 179 6.12 -3.26 -4.28
CA ALA A 179 4.97 -3.74 -5.06
C ALA A 179 3.99 -2.58 -5.35
N PRO A 180 4.38 -1.62 -6.21
CA PRO A 180 3.50 -0.53 -6.63
C PRO A 180 2.31 -1.05 -7.43
N TYR A 181 1.21 -0.31 -7.44
CA TYR A 181 0.01 -0.68 -8.18
C TYR A 181 -0.78 0.55 -8.61
N ASP A 182 -1.78 0.35 -9.47
CA ASP A 182 -2.68 1.41 -9.90
C ASP A 182 -3.68 1.73 -8.78
N TRP A 183 -3.26 2.61 -7.88
CA TRP A 183 -4.03 3.01 -6.71
C TRP A 183 -5.35 3.72 -7.02
N ARG A 184 -5.61 4.05 -8.30
CA ARG A 184 -6.93 4.56 -8.72
C ARG A 184 -8.00 3.47 -8.65
N LEU A 185 -7.60 2.20 -8.59
CA LEU A 185 -8.47 1.03 -8.60
C LEU A 185 -8.58 0.39 -7.22
N ASP A 186 -9.76 -0.14 -6.91
CA ASP A 186 -10.04 -0.91 -5.70
C ASP A 186 -9.38 -2.30 -5.71
N GLY A 187 -9.28 -2.92 -4.53
CA GLY A 187 -8.65 -4.23 -4.38
C GLY A 187 -9.28 -5.33 -5.23
N ALA A 188 -10.60 -5.35 -5.39
CA ALA A 188 -11.27 -6.39 -6.18
C ALA A 188 -10.95 -6.23 -7.67
N THR A 189 -10.98 -5.01 -8.18
CA THR A 189 -10.54 -4.71 -9.55
C THR A 189 -9.08 -5.08 -9.75
N LEU A 190 -8.18 -4.71 -8.84
CA LEU A 190 -6.75 -5.03 -8.91
C LEU A 190 -6.48 -6.54 -8.94
N CYS A 191 -7.31 -7.33 -8.27
CA CYS A 191 -7.06 -8.74 -8.04
C CYS A 191 -7.84 -9.71 -8.91
N TYR A 192 -9.10 -9.42 -9.22
CA TYR A 192 -9.95 -10.30 -10.03
C TYR A 192 -9.98 -9.90 -11.51
N ASN A 193 -9.84 -8.61 -11.79
CA ASN A 193 -9.93 -8.07 -13.15
C ASN A 193 -8.58 -7.51 -13.67
N GLY A 194 -7.64 -7.26 -12.75
CA GLY A 194 -6.30 -6.73 -13.02
C GLY A 194 -5.21 -7.80 -12.90
N THR A 195 -3.95 -7.36 -12.94
CA THR A 195 -2.78 -8.24 -12.85
C THR A 195 -2.11 -8.21 -11.48
N PHE A 196 -2.38 -7.20 -10.66
CA PHE A 196 -1.60 -6.92 -9.46
C PHE A 196 -1.49 -8.10 -8.50
N CYS A 197 -2.59 -8.79 -8.19
CA CYS A 197 -2.54 -9.94 -7.27
C CYS A 197 -1.69 -11.10 -7.84
N ASN A 198 -1.70 -11.32 -9.16
CA ASN A 198 -0.85 -12.32 -9.80
C ASN A 198 0.61 -11.87 -9.82
N ASP A 199 0.86 -10.59 -10.09
CA ASP A 199 2.21 -9.99 -10.09
C ASP A 199 2.82 -10.02 -8.67
N LEU A 200 2.00 -9.75 -7.63
CA LEU A 200 2.40 -9.86 -6.23
C LEU A 200 2.72 -11.31 -5.85
N GLN A 201 1.91 -12.27 -6.29
CA GLN A 201 2.19 -13.69 -6.08
C GLN A 201 3.52 -14.11 -6.74
N ASN A 202 3.76 -13.68 -7.98
CA ASN A 202 5.02 -13.92 -8.69
C ASN A 202 6.21 -13.27 -7.98
N LEU A 203 6.05 -12.06 -7.45
CA LEU A 203 7.10 -11.37 -6.69
C LEU A 203 7.42 -12.08 -5.37
N VAL A 204 6.41 -12.59 -4.68
CA VAL A 204 6.57 -13.39 -3.46
C VAL A 204 7.35 -14.68 -3.74
N GLU A 205 6.97 -15.41 -4.78
CA GLU A 205 7.69 -16.63 -5.18
C GLU A 205 9.12 -16.32 -5.64
N HIS A 206 9.32 -15.23 -6.36
CA HIS A 206 10.65 -14.76 -6.74
C HIS A 206 11.50 -14.44 -5.51
N ALA A 207 11.00 -13.58 -4.62
CA ALA A 207 11.68 -13.14 -3.41
C ALA A 207 12.05 -14.32 -2.51
N TYR A 208 11.13 -15.27 -2.32
CA TYR A 208 11.39 -16.53 -1.60
C TYR A 208 12.57 -17.30 -2.22
N ASN A 209 12.56 -17.50 -3.53
CA ASN A 209 13.59 -18.28 -4.22
C ASN A 209 14.98 -17.63 -4.17
N VAL A 210 15.06 -16.30 -4.40
CA VAL A 210 16.34 -15.58 -4.39
C VAL A 210 16.87 -15.32 -2.98
N SER A 211 16.02 -15.45 -1.95
CA SER A 211 16.38 -15.32 -0.53
C SER A 211 16.60 -16.66 0.15
N GLY A 212 16.95 -17.71 -0.61
CA GLY A 212 17.33 -19.01 -0.04
C GLY A 212 16.18 -19.86 0.50
N GLY A 213 14.94 -19.54 0.11
CA GLY A 213 13.74 -20.23 0.57
C GLY A 213 13.18 -19.68 1.88
N GLU A 214 13.54 -18.46 2.24
CA GLU A 214 12.96 -17.78 3.40
C GLU A 214 11.58 -17.19 3.05
N PRO A 215 10.56 -17.36 3.92
CA PRO A 215 9.22 -16.82 3.69
C PRO A 215 9.22 -15.29 3.73
N VAL A 216 8.34 -14.68 2.94
CA VAL A 216 8.25 -13.23 2.69
C VAL A 216 7.46 -12.51 3.77
N GLN A 217 7.94 -11.32 4.10
CA GLN A 217 7.33 -10.38 5.04
C GLN A 217 6.66 -9.26 4.26
N LEU A 218 5.36 -9.08 4.47
CA LEU A 218 4.57 -8.08 3.75
C LEU A 218 4.40 -6.86 4.65
N VAL A 219 5.09 -5.78 4.34
CA VAL A 219 4.96 -4.50 5.05
C VAL A 219 4.14 -3.57 4.18
N THR A 220 3.02 -3.08 4.71
CA THR A 220 2.08 -2.30 3.91
C THR A 220 1.71 -1.02 4.61
N HIS A 221 1.29 -0.02 3.84
CA HIS A 221 0.81 1.24 4.39
C HIS A 221 -0.58 1.60 3.86
N SER A 222 -1.44 2.13 4.73
CA SER A 222 -2.75 2.66 4.38
C SER A 222 -3.55 1.66 3.53
N MET A 223 -4.06 2.07 2.36
CA MET A 223 -4.81 1.21 1.44
C MET A 223 -4.09 -0.08 1.03
N GLY A 224 -2.76 -0.13 1.05
CA GLY A 224 -1.99 -1.36 0.81
C GLY A 224 -2.35 -2.47 1.79
N GLY A 225 -2.74 -2.13 3.02
CA GLY A 225 -3.27 -3.04 4.02
C GLY A 225 -4.47 -3.86 3.53
N PRO A 226 -5.65 -3.25 3.31
CA PRO A 226 -6.82 -3.97 2.81
C PRO A 226 -6.59 -4.62 1.44
N VAL A 227 -5.81 -4.02 0.51
CA VAL A 227 -5.47 -4.68 -0.78
C VAL A 227 -4.74 -6.00 -0.53
N THR A 228 -3.67 -5.97 0.25
CA THR A 228 -2.89 -7.17 0.57
C THR A 228 -3.71 -8.18 1.37
N LEU A 229 -4.59 -7.73 2.26
CA LEU A 229 -5.45 -8.63 3.02
C LEU A 229 -6.46 -9.37 2.14
N LEU A 230 -7.07 -8.68 1.17
CA LEU A 230 -7.96 -9.28 0.18
C LEU A 230 -7.23 -10.38 -0.61
N TRP A 231 -5.99 -10.11 -1.03
CA TRP A 231 -5.14 -11.11 -1.67
C TRP A 231 -4.89 -12.32 -0.76
N LEU A 232 -4.43 -12.10 0.48
CA LEU A 232 -4.13 -13.16 1.46
C LEU A 232 -5.37 -14.02 1.79
N ASN A 233 -6.57 -13.44 1.78
CA ASN A 233 -7.83 -14.14 2.01
C ASN A 233 -8.19 -15.11 0.87
N ASN A 234 -7.65 -14.89 -0.33
CA ASN A 234 -7.86 -15.74 -1.51
C ASN A 234 -6.77 -16.80 -1.72
N LEU A 235 -5.72 -16.80 -0.90
CA LEU A 235 -4.65 -17.80 -0.97
C LEU A 235 -4.95 -19.04 -0.12
N SER A 236 -4.46 -20.19 -0.58
CA SER A 236 -4.58 -21.44 0.19
C SER A 236 -3.76 -21.38 1.49
N PRO A 237 -4.20 -22.09 2.56
CA PRO A 237 -3.41 -22.19 3.79
C PRO A 237 -1.99 -22.72 3.55
N GLU A 238 -1.81 -23.68 2.63
CA GLU A 238 -0.51 -24.26 2.30
C GLU A 238 0.41 -23.25 1.63
N TYR A 239 -0.14 -22.40 0.75
CA TYR A 239 0.63 -21.33 0.12
C TYR A 239 1.14 -20.36 1.18
N LYS A 240 0.24 -19.88 2.06
CA LYS A 240 0.60 -18.93 3.12
C LYS A 240 1.63 -19.50 4.09
N ALA A 241 1.44 -20.75 4.53
CA ALA A 241 2.38 -21.43 5.42
C ALA A 241 3.77 -21.61 4.80
N LYS A 242 3.87 -21.71 3.47
CA LYS A 242 5.14 -21.85 2.76
C LYS A 242 5.81 -20.50 2.49
N TYR A 243 5.06 -19.52 2.03
CA TYR A 243 5.62 -18.32 1.40
C TYR A 243 5.51 -17.06 2.25
N ILE A 244 4.66 -17.01 3.28
CA ILE A 244 4.38 -15.79 4.03
C ILE A 244 4.83 -15.94 5.49
N ALA A 245 5.78 -15.12 5.91
CA ALA A 245 6.32 -15.12 7.26
C ALA A 245 5.42 -14.33 8.21
N ASN A 246 5.03 -13.12 7.82
CA ASN A 246 4.15 -12.24 8.56
C ASN A 246 3.56 -11.13 7.67
N PHE A 247 2.55 -10.45 8.21
CA PHE A 247 1.90 -9.29 7.62
C PHE A 247 1.98 -8.11 8.61
N VAL A 248 2.56 -6.99 8.18
CA VAL A 248 2.79 -5.79 8.98
C VAL A 248 2.05 -4.61 8.34
N PRO A 249 0.72 -4.52 8.53
CA PRO A 249 -0.04 -3.36 8.07
C PRO A 249 0.20 -2.14 8.97
N ILE A 250 0.55 -1.02 8.35
CA ILE A 250 0.77 0.28 8.98
C ILE A 250 -0.38 1.21 8.57
N ALA A 251 -1.08 1.79 9.54
CA ALA A 251 -2.14 2.78 9.34
C ALA A 251 -3.26 2.32 8.38
N ALA A 252 -3.61 1.04 8.38
CA ALA A 252 -4.57 0.48 7.43
C ALA A 252 -6.03 0.85 7.77
N PRO A 253 -6.82 1.40 6.82
CA PRO A 253 -8.22 1.78 7.03
C PRO A 253 -9.16 0.58 6.89
N TRP A 254 -9.22 -0.28 7.91
CA TRP A 254 -9.98 -1.54 7.85
C TRP A 254 -11.50 -1.38 7.78
N SER A 255 -12.06 -0.20 8.03
CA SER A 255 -13.48 0.10 7.83
C SER A 255 -13.74 1.39 7.05
N GLY A 256 -12.72 1.86 6.32
CA GLY A 256 -12.76 3.11 5.56
C GLY A 256 -12.37 4.35 6.40
N THR A 257 -12.45 5.53 5.77
CA THR A 257 -12.16 6.84 6.37
C THR A 257 -13.17 7.85 5.87
N ALA A 258 -13.59 8.77 6.76
CA ALA A 258 -14.48 9.83 6.34
C ALA A 258 -13.88 10.73 5.26
N LYS A 259 -12.54 10.91 5.25
CA LYS A 259 -11.84 11.78 4.31
C LYS A 259 -12.06 11.34 2.86
N SER A 260 -12.15 10.03 2.60
CA SER A 260 -12.47 9.49 1.27
C SER A 260 -13.84 9.92 0.75
N LEU A 261 -14.86 10.00 1.64
CA LEU A 261 -16.16 10.53 1.23
C LEU A 261 -16.06 12.00 0.84
N ARG A 262 -15.42 12.84 1.66
CA ARG A 262 -15.22 14.27 1.33
C ARG A 262 -14.48 14.43 0.02
N GLY A 263 -13.45 13.61 -0.21
CA GLY A 263 -12.72 13.53 -1.47
C GLY A 263 -13.62 13.35 -2.68
N ILE A 264 -14.67 12.50 -2.58
CA ILE A 264 -15.64 12.29 -3.66
C ILE A 264 -16.61 13.47 -3.80
N LEU A 265 -17.11 14.00 -2.67
CA LEU A 265 -18.14 15.04 -2.67
C LEU A 265 -17.61 16.39 -3.14
N SER A 266 -16.58 16.90 -2.47
CA SER A 266 -16.07 18.27 -2.61
C SER A 266 -14.57 18.35 -2.89
N GLY A 267 -13.86 17.22 -2.84
CA GLY A 267 -12.43 17.12 -3.15
C GLY A 267 -11.54 17.06 -1.93
N ASP A 268 -10.32 16.59 -2.17
CA ASP A 268 -9.25 16.49 -1.17
C ASP A 268 -7.90 16.79 -1.83
N ASP A 269 -6.90 17.20 -1.05
CA ASP A 269 -5.55 17.44 -1.54
C ASP A 269 -4.62 16.21 -1.41
N PHE A 270 -5.15 15.07 -0.95
CA PHE A 270 -4.41 13.84 -0.66
C PHE A 270 -3.20 14.05 0.27
N GLY A 271 -3.24 15.09 1.12
CA GLY A 271 -2.12 15.48 1.98
C GLY A 271 -0.94 16.13 1.24
N ILE A 272 -1.10 16.45 -0.05
CA ILE A 272 -0.04 17.03 -0.88
C ILE A 272 -0.08 18.56 -0.74
N GLN A 273 0.69 19.04 0.25
CA GLN A 273 0.77 20.45 0.60
C GLN A 273 2.22 20.97 0.55
N LEU A 274 2.39 22.23 0.17
CA LEU A 274 3.67 22.95 0.24
C LEU A 274 3.51 24.19 1.12
N ALA A 275 4.29 24.26 2.20
CA ALA A 275 4.21 25.34 3.19
C ALA A 275 2.77 25.58 3.73
N GLY A 276 2.01 24.49 3.90
CA GLY A 276 0.61 24.53 4.37
C GLY A 276 -0.42 24.96 3.33
N LEU A 277 -0.02 25.10 2.05
CA LEU A 277 -0.93 25.39 0.94
C LEU A 277 -1.16 24.11 0.12
N PRO A 278 -2.42 23.76 -0.19
CA PRO A 278 -2.72 22.60 -1.04
C PRO A 278 -2.18 22.83 -2.45
N LEU A 279 -1.46 21.85 -2.98
CA LEU A 279 -0.95 21.90 -4.35
C LEU A 279 -1.94 21.37 -5.38
N LEU A 280 -2.90 20.54 -4.94
CA LEU A 280 -3.89 19.96 -5.82
C LEU A 280 -5.17 20.79 -5.85
N PRO A 281 -5.74 21.04 -7.03
CA PRO A 281 -6.98 21.78 -7.14
C PRO A 281 -8.17 20.86 -6.78
N VAL A 282 -8.82 21.16 -5.65
CA VAL A 282 -9.80 20.26 -4.99
C VAL A 282 -10.99 19.88 -5.87
N LYS A 283 -11.44 20.76 -6.78
CA LYS A 283 -12.58 20.46 -7.66
C LYS A 283 -12.24 19.37 -8.67
N GLU A 284 -11.04 19.41 -9.22
CA GLU A 284 -10.54 18.44 -10.18
C GLU A 284 -10.16 17.13 -9.49
N THR A 285 -9.67 17.16 -8.24
CA THR A 285 -9.46 15.93 -7.47
C THR A 285 -10.79 15.27 -7.11
N ALA A 286 -11.86 16.02 -6.84
CA ALA A 286 -13.20 15.46 -6.69
C ALA A 286 -13.66 14.70 -7.94
N ALA A 287 -13.43 15.27 -9.13
CA ALA A 287 -13.78 14.62 -10.39
C ALA A 287 -13.00 13.30 -10.60
N LEU A 288 -11.72 13.25 -10.20
CA LEU A 288 -10.94 12.01 -10.19
C LEU A 288 -11.52 11.01 -9.17
N ALA A 289 -11.75 11.43 -7.94
CA ALA A 289 -12.23 10.60 -6.84
C ALA A 289 -13.59 9.95 -7.13
N ARG A 290 -14.50 10.64 -7.83
CA ARG A 290 -15.82 10.12 -8.20
C ARG A 290 -15.77 8.89 -9.12
N GLN A 291 -14.68 8.72 -9.87
CA GLN A 291 -14.50 7.60 -10.80
C GLN A 291 -13.45 6.59 -10.30
N ALA A 292 -12.54 7.02 -9.42
CA ALA A 292 -11.48 6.19 -8.87
C ALA A 292 -12.02 5.26 -7.79
N SER A 293 -12.16 3.98 -8.12
CA SER A 293 -12.66 3.00 -7.17
C SER A 293 -11.73 2.77 -5.98
N GLY A 294 -10.43 3.06 -6.10
CA GLY A 294 -9.50 3.04 -4.97
C GLY A 294 -9.91 4.02 -3.86
N VAL A 295 -10.39 5.23 -4.24
CA VAL A 295 -10.92 6.20 -3.26
C VAL A 295 -12.26 5.75 -2.72
N ASN A 296 -13.16 5.30 -3.60
CA ASN A 296 -14.49 4.84 -3.23
C ASN A 296 -14.47 3.63 -2.28
N TRP A 297 -13.52 2.73 -2.48
CA TRP A 297 -13.36 1.54 -1.66
C TRP A 297 -13.01 1.86 -0.19
N LEU A 298 -12.48 3.06 0.06
CA LEU A 298 -12.16 3.56 1.39
C LEU A 298 -13.27 4.42 2.01
N VAL A 299 -14.43 4.55 1.36
CA VAL A 299 -15.61 5.19 1.96
C VAL A 299 -16.06 4.37 3.19
N PRO A 300 -16.48 5.00 4.30
CA PRO A 300 -16.87 4.30 5.51
C PRO A 300 -17.88 3.18 5.29
N ASP A 301 -17.52 1.97 5.72
CA ASP A 301 -18.35 0.78 5.54
C ASP A 301 -19.52 0.79 6.55
N PRO A 302 -20.78 0.72 6.10
CA PRO A 302 -21.95 0.82 6.98
C PRO A 302 -22.07 -0.28 8.03
N GLN A 303 -21.29 -1.37 7.94
CA GLN A 303 -21.26 -2.42 8.96
C GLN A 303 -20.52 -1.99 10.23
N PHE A 304 -19.57 -1.07 10.13
CA PHE A 304 -18.69 -0.68 11.25
C PHE A 304 -19.00 0.71 11.80
N TRP A 305 -19.60 1.58 10.99
CA TRP A 305 -19.87 2.96 11.36
C TRP A 305 -21.27 3.15 11.98
N PRO A 306 -21.47 4.14 12.87
CA PRO A 306 -22.75 4.35 13.54
C PRO A 306 -23.90 4.61 12.56
N ALA A 307 -24.96 3.79 12.62
CA ALA A 307 -26.10 3.89 11.70
C ALA A 307 -26.96 5.15 11.91
N ASP A 308 -27.09 5.60 13.16
CA ASP A 308 -28.05 6.65 13.54
C ASP A 308 -27.45 8.07 13.54
N GLN A 309 -26.16 8.22 13.23
CA GLN A 309 -25.49 9.52 13.22
C GLN A 309 -25.48 10.12 11.81
N PRO A 310 -25.91 11.39 11.64
CA PRO A 310 -25.69 12.12 10.40
C PRO A 310 -24.20 12.16 10.08
N PHE A 311 -23.84 11.66 8.91
CA PHE A 311 -22.48 11.66 8.39
C PHE A 311 -22.23 12.86 7.47
N VAL A 312 -23.26 13.28 6.73
CA VAL A 312 -23.30 14.54 5.99
C VAL A 312 -24.58 15.30 6.31
N THR A 313 -24.43 16.57 6.67
CA THR A 313 -25.52 17.49 6.99
C THR A 313 -25.54 18.63 5.97
N THR A 314 -26.71 18.93 5.41
CA THR A 314 -26.96 20.08 4.51
C THR A 314 -28.15 20.90 5.05
N PRO A 315 -28.44 22.10 4.49
CA PRO A 315 -29.58 22.90 4.94
C PRO A 315 -30.94 22.18 4.87
N SER A 316 -31.12 21.30 3.88
CA SER A 316 -32.39 20.59 3.66
C SER A 316 -32.39 19.13 4.12
N LYS A 317 -31.23 18.51 4.36
CA LYS A 317 -31.14 17.05 4.49
C LYS A 317 -29.93 16.54 5.28
N ASN A 318 -30.13 15.41 5.96
CA ASN A 318 -29.09 14.65 6.64
C ASN A 318 -28.94 13.28 5.97
N TYR A 319 -27.70 12.85 5.78
CA TYR A 319 -27.34 11.56 5.20
C TYR A 319 -26.53 10.75 6.20
N THR A 320 -26.94 9.50 6.43
CA THR A 320 -26.19 8.50 7.21
C THR A 320 -25.35 7.63 6.28
N VAL A 321 -24.48 6.80 6.86
CA VAL A 321 -23.70 5.80 6.10
C VAL A 321 -24.58 4.78 5.32
N HIS A 322 -25.86 4.65 5.66
CA HIS A 322 -26.79 3.79 4.92
C HIS A 322 -27.46 4.48 3.72
N GLN A 323 -27.19 5.76 3.49
CA GLN A 323 -27.83 6.58 2.45
C GLN A 323 -26.86 6.99 1.33
N TYR A 324 -25.77 6.25 1.11
CA TYR A 324 -24.78 6.60 0.08
C TYR A 324 -25.36 6.71 -1.34
N GLY A 325 -26.28 5.83 -1.73
CA GLY A 325 -26.91 5.92 -3.05
C GLY A 325 -27.64 7.25 -3.26
N GLU A 326 -28.37 7.70 -2.24
CA GLU A 326 -29.07 8.98 -2.24
C GLU A 326 -28.10 10.17 -2.17
N LEU A 327 -27.07 10.07 -1.32
CA LEU A 327 -26.02 11.08 -1.16
C LEU A 327 -25.25 11.33 -2.45
N PHE A 328 -24.81 10.27 -3.13
CA PHE A 328 -24.04 10.39 -4.37
C PHE A 328 -24.90 10.87 -5.54
N ALA A 329 -26.19 10.50 -5.59
CA ALA A 329 -27.12 11.04 -6.57
C ALA A 329 -27.31 12.55 -6.36
N ASP A 330 -27.56 12.98 -5.12
CA ASP A 330 -27.70 14.41 -4.82
C ASP A 330 -26.39 15.17 -5.10
N ALA A 331 -25.23 14.57 -4.93
CA ALA A 331 -23.93 15.21 -5.19
C ALA A 331 -23.47 15.21 -6.65
N HIS A 332 -24.30 14.78 -7.61
CA HIS A 332 -23.91 14.59 -9.03
C HIS A 332 -22.66 13.71 -9.16
N ALA A 333 -22.63 12.65 -8.36
CA ALA A 333 -21.54 11.67 -8.23
C ALA A 333 -22.06 10.24 -8.50
N GLU A 334 -22.98 10.08 -9.44
CA GLU A 334 -23.60 8.80 -9.79
C GLU A 334 -22.60 7.67 -10.07
N PRO A 335 -21.45 7.90 -10.77
CA PRO A 335 -20.43 6.87 -10.91
C PRO A 335 -19.92 6.35 -9.56
N ALA A 336 -19.72 7.22 -8.57
CA ALA A 336 -19.30 6.82 -7.23
C ALA A 336 -20.37 5.99 -6.52
N GLY A 337 -21.65 6.30 -6.69
CA GLY A 337 -22.75 5.48 -6.16
C GLY A 337 -22.74 4.06 -6.73
N LEU A 338 -22.57 3.93 -8.05
CA LEU A 338 -22.51 2.63 -8.73
C LEU A 338 -21.26 1.84 -8.38
N ILE A 339 -20.11 2.50 -8.21
CA ILE A 339 -18.88 1.87 -7.73
C ILE A 339 -19.06 1.39 -6.29
N HIS A 340 -19.66 2.21 -5.43
CA HIS A 340 -19.86 1.90 -4.03
C HIS A 340 -20.75 0.65 -3.86
N GLU A 341 -21.88 0.59 -4.58
CA GLU A 341 -22.77 -0.58 -4.54
C GLU A 341 -22.06 -1.89 -4.91
N ARG A 342 -21.09 -1.84 -5.85
CA ARG A 342 -20.35 -3.02 -6.29
C ARG A 342 -19.19 -3.40 -5.40
N THR A 343 -18.58 -2.42 -4.76
CA THR A 343 -17.42 -2.62 -3.89
C THR A 343 -17.81 -2.84 -2.42
N THR A 344 -19.07 -2.52 -2.07
CA THR A 344 -19.66 -2.82 -0.76
C THR A 344 -19.46 -4.28 -0.40
N GLY A 345 -19.01 -4.52 0.83
CA GLY A 345 -18.79 -5.85 1.35
C GLY A 345 -17.39 -6.42 1.11
N TYR A 346 -16.56 -5.85 0.23
CA TYR A 346 -15.18 -6.34 0.11
C TYR A 346 -14.37 -6.06 1.37
N ILE A 347 -14.54 -4.89 2.00
CA ILE A 347 -13.89 -4.56 3.27
C ILE A 347 -14.50 -5.37 4.41
N SER A 348 -15.82 -5.38 4.57
CA SER A 348 -16.46 -6.06 5.69
C SER A 348 -16.36 -7.58 5.68
N ASN A 349 -16.07 -8.20 4.53
CA ASN A 349 -15.81 -9.63 4.42
C ASN A 349 -14.33 -10.01 4.63
N LEU A 350 -13.42 -9.05 4.85
CA LEU A 350 -12.02 -9.35 5.15
C LEU A 350 -11.91 -10.07 6.50
N LYS A 351 -11.21 -11.20 6.49
CA LYS A 351 -10.97 -12.06 7.64
C LYS A 351 -9.50 -12.05 8.01
N HIS A 352 -9.20 -12.57 9.21
CA HIS A 352 -7.84 -12.85 9.65
C HIS A 352 -7.04 -13.56 8.55
N PRO A 353 -5.83 -13.11 8.20
CA PRO A 353 -5.08 -13.66 7.06
C PRO A 353 -4.51 -15.06 7.29
N ASN A 354 -4.55 -15.57 8.53
CA ASN A 354 -3.94 -16.84 8.95
C ASN A 354 -2.42 -16.88 8.74
N VAL A 355 -1.79 -15.75 9.01
CA VAL A 355 -0.34 -15.57 9.20
C VAL A 355 -0.15 -14.65 10.42
N PRO A 356 1.04 -14.60 11.05
CA PRO A 356 1.32 -13.62 12.11
C PRO A 356 1.07 -12.19 11.62
N VAL A 357 0.40 -11.37 12.44
CA VAL A 357 0.06 -9.98 12.09
C VAL A 357 0.64 -9.01 13.11
N TYR A 358 1.27 -7.94 12.64
CA TYR A 358 1.72 -6.81 13.46
C TYR A 358 1.00 -5.54 12.99
N CYS A 359 -0.12 -5.22 13.63
CA CYS A 359 -0.96 -4.09 13.27
C CYS A 359 -0.46 -2.81 13.94
N LEU A 360 0.12 -1.92 13.15
CA LEU A 360 0.75 -0.68 13.62
C LEU A 360 -0.08 0.50 13.13
N TYR A 361 -0.36 1.49 13.99
CA TYR A 361 -1.20 2.62 13.57
C TYR A 361 -0.94 3.90 14.37
N GLY A 362 -1.26 5.04 13.76
CA GLY A 362 -1.19 6.34 14.38
C GLY A 362 -2.33 6.55 15.38
N TYR A 363 -2.13 7.42 16.37
CA TYR A 363 -3.16 7.84 17.31
C TYR A 363 -2.95 9.28 17.78
N ASN A 364 -3.95 9.83 18.48
CA ASN A 364 -3.94 11.17 19.06
C ASN A 364 -3.80 12.32 18.06
N GLN A 365 -4.28 12.14 16.83
CA GLN A 365 -4.40 13.21 15.85
C GLN A 365 -5.88 13.52 15.60
N PRO A 366 -6.28 14.81 15.55
CA PRO A 366 -7.62 15.22 15.13
C PRO A 366 -7.95 14.64 13.76
N THR A 367 -9.04 13.89 13.67
CA THR A 367 -9.38 13.10 12.47
C THR A 367 -10.84 13.27 12.10
N GLU A 368 -11.09 13.62 10.83
CA GLU A 368 -12.42 13.86 10.26
C GLU A 368 -13.36 12.64 10.44
N ILE A 369 -14.59 12.87 10.89
CA ILE A 369 -15.62 11.84 11.11
C ILE A 369 -17.03 12.23 10.61
N ALA A 370 -17.31 13.50 10.32
CA ALA A 370 -18.57 13.93 9.69
C ALA A 370 -18.43 15.34 9.06
N TYR A 371 -19.38 15.73 8.21
CA TYR A 371 -19.31 16.98 7.45
C TYR A 371 -20.61 17.78 7.46
N HIS A 372 -20.49 19.10 7.61
CA HIS A 372 -21.61 20.04 7.50
C HIS A 372 -21.38 21.01 6.34
N TYR A 373 -22.31 21.01 5.39
CA TYR A 373 -22.30 21.89 4.22
C TYR A 373 -23.32 23.01 4.42
N ASN A 374 -22.96 24.23 4.01
CA ASN A 374 -23.86 25.39 4.00
C ASN A 374 -24.76 25.43 2.74
N GLN A 375 -24.57 24.50 1.82
CA GLN A 375 -25.34 24.34 0.59
C GLN A 375 -25.84 22.91 0.46
N ASP A 376 -26.97 22.75 -0.20
CA ASP A 376 -27.43 21.42 -0.60
C ASP A 376 -26.57 20.87 -1.75
N LEU A 377 -26.28 19.57 -1.69
CA LEU A 377 -25.36 18.90 -2.62
C LEU A 377 -25.91 18.82 -4.05
N PHE A 378 -27.24 18.88 -4.21
CA PHE A 378 -27.91 18.93 -5.52
C PHE A 378 -27.69 20.25 -6.27
N ASN A 379 -27.08 21.25 -5.63
CA ASN A 379 -26.66 22.47 -6.30
C ASN A 379 -25.35 22.24 -7.09
N GLU A 380 -25.19 22.95 -8.21
CA GLU A 380 -23.93 22.91 -8.96
C GLU A 380 -22.77 23.51 -8.16
N GLY A 381 -21.58 22.95 -8.32
CA GLY A 381 -20.36 23.48 -7.73
C GLY A 381 -20.28 23.29 -6.21
N ILE A 382 -20.22 22.03 -5.77
CA ILE A 382 -20.06 21.66 -4.36
C ILE A 382 -18.78 22.30 -3.80
N GLU A 383 -18.94 23.19 -2.82
CA GLU A 383 -17.83 23.79 -2.06
C GLU A 383 -17.39 22.87 -0.91
N GLN A 384 -16.26 23.16 -0.28
CA GLN A 384 -15.80 22.41 0.91
C GLN A 384 -16.78 22.60 2.09
N PRO A 385 -16.86 21.64 3.03
CA PRO A 385 -17.71 21.77 4.21
C PRO A 385 -17.34 23.00 5.04
N VAL A 386 -18.33 23.63 5.67
CA VAL A 386 -18.13 24.80 6.55
C VAL A 386 -17.74 24.40 7.96
N GLU A 387 -18.07 23.17 8.35
CA GLU A 387 -17.71 22.56 9.62
C GLU A 387 -17.44 21.07 9.38
N VAL A 388 -16.39 20.56 10.04
CA VAL A 388 -15.96 19.18 9.98
C VAL A 388 -15.92 18.68 11.41
N ASP A 389 -16.70 17.63 11.69
CA ASP A 389 -16.64 16.97 12.98
C ASP A 389 -15.39 16.10 13.01
N GLU A 390 -14.63 16.19 14.09
CA GLU A 390 -13.38 15.46 14.28
C GLU A 390 -13.41 14.64 15.57
N THR A 391 -12.68 13.53 15.58
CA THR A 391 -12.30 12.81 16.79
C THR A 391 -10.84 13.10 17.11
N ASP A 392 -10.50 13.24 18.39
CA ASP A 392 -9.10 13.30 18.84
C ASP A 392 -8.40 11.94 18.76
N ALA A 393 -9.14 10.88 18.40
CA ALA A 393 -8.65 9.51 18.30
C ALA A 393 -8.57 9.06 16.83
N GLY A 394 -7.41 9.28 16.23
CA GLY A 394 -7.04 8.76 14.90
C GLY A 394 -5.64 9.21 14.53
N ASP A 395 -5.28 9.05 13.27
CA ASP A 395 -3.98 9.45 12.71
C ASP A 395 -4.07 10.69 11.80
N GLY A 396 -5.16 11.43 11.84
CA GLY A 396 -5.37 12.64 11.02
C GLY A 396 -5.99 12.35 9.66
N THR A 397 -6.06 11.08 9.26
CA THR A 397 -6.77 10.62 8.05
C THR A 397 -7.77 9.53 8.38
N VAL A 398 -7.36 8.52 9.13
CA VAL A 398 -8.15 7.33 9.46
C VAL A 398 -8.51 7.37 10.94
N PRO A 399 -9.82 7.37 11.28
CA PRO A 399 -10.23 7.40 12.68
C PRO A 399 -9.90 6.06 13.35
N ILE A 400 -9.74 6.11 14.68
CA ILE A 400 -9.34 4.93 15.47
C ILE A 400 -10.30 3.75 15.28
N LEU A 401 -11.61 4.02 15.08
CA LEU A 401 -12.63 3.00 14.85
C LEU A 401 -12.29 2.10 13.64
N SER A 402 -11.56 2.63 12.65
CA SER A 402 -11.15 1.92 11.45
C SER A 402 -9.78 1.29 11.63
N LEU A 403 -8.81 2.02 12.21
CA LEU A 403 -7.44 1.53 12.41
C LEU A 403 -7.36 0.26 13.28
N VAL A 404 -8.25 0.11 14.26
CA VAL A 404 -8.16 -0.96 15.28
C VAL A 404 -8.85 -2.27 14.92
N GLU A 405 -9.59 -2.34 13.80
CA GLU A 405 -10.38 -3.55 13.49
C GLU A 405 -9.54 -4.81 13.31
N CYS A 406 -8.26 -4.69 12.92
CA CYS A 406 -7.31 -5.80 12.93
C CYS A 406 -7.23 -6.51 14.29
N ALA A 407 -7.42 -5.80 15.41
CA ALA A 407 -7.42 -6.38 16.75
C ALA A 407 -8.62 -7.31 17.01
N ASN A 408 -9.74 -7.09 16.31
CA ASN A 408 -10.95 -7.91 16.45
C ASN A 408 -10.81 -9.29 15.77
N TRP A 409 -9.84 -9.47 14.87
CA TRP A 409 -9.56 -10.76 14.24
C TRP A 409 -9.13 -11.86 15.22
N ARG A 410 -8.72 -11.51 16.46
CA ARG A 410 -8.43 -12.46 17.54
C ARG A 410 -9.66 -13.27 17.99
N SER A 411 -10.87 -12.89 17.56
CA SER A 411 -12.14 -13.45 18.05
C SER A 411 -12.93 -14.25 17.00
N THR A 412 -12.38 -14.47 15.79
CA THR A 412 -13.08 -15.22 14.73
C THR A 412 -12.97 -16.74 14.92
N PRO A 413 -14.04 -17.53 14.67
CA PRO A 413 -14.04 -18.99 14.85
C PRO A 413 -12.98 -19.75 14.06
N ASP A 414 -12.53 -19.18 12.94
CA ASP A 414 -11.52 -19.78 12.03
C ASP A 414 -10.07 -19.37 12.41
N HIS A 415 -9.88 -18.68 13.55
CA HIS A 415 -8.55 -18.28 14.02
C HIS A 415 -7.78 -19.51 14.51
N ILE A 416 -6.59 -19.74 13.94
CA ILE A 416 -5.63 -20.67 14.52
C ILE A 416 -5.07 -19.97 15.77
N VAL A 417 -5.45 -20.48 16.94
CA VAL A 417 -5.21 -19.91 18.28
C VAL A 417 -3.76 -19.46 18.52
N ASP A 418 -2.79 -20.04 17.81
CA ASP A 418 -1.36 -19.75 17.94
C ASP A 418 -0.83 -18.60 17.04
N LEU A 419 -1.66 -18.02 16.16
CA LEU A 419 -1.25 -16.90 15.29
C LEU A 419 -1.66 -15.56 15.92
N GLU A 420 -0.76 -15.00 16.73
CA GLU A 420 -1.00 -13.75 17.47
C GLU A 420 -1.08 -12.54 16.53
N VAL A 421 -2.17 -11.77 16.60
CA VAL A 421 -2.21 -10.39 16.09
C VAL A 421 -1.62 -9.50 17.17
N ARG A 422 -0.52 -8.80 16.93
CA ARG A 422 0.08 -7.83 17.87
C ARG A 422 -0.21 -6.41 17.40
N CYS A 423 -0.53 -5.51 18.32
CA CYS A 423 -0.87 -4.12 17.98
C CYS A 423 0.05 -3.14 18.72
N ARG A 424 0.38 -2.01 18.08
CA ARG A 424 1.04 -0.87 18.72
C ARG A 424 0.58 0.46 18.12
N GLU A 425 0.35 1.41 19.02
CA GLU A 425 -0.04 2.79 18.69
C GLU A 425 1.20 3.70 18.65
N TYR A 426 1.21 4.67 17.72
CA TYR A 426 2.26 5.67 17.57
C TYR A 426 1.65 7.07 17.54
N PRO A 427 2.16 8.07 18.30
CA PRO A 427 1.56 9.40 18.39
C PRO A 427 1.89 10.25 17.15
N MET A 428 1.54 9.73 15.97
CA MET A 428 1.97 10.18 14.66
C MET A 428 0.78 10.30 13.73
N GLU A 429 0.88 11.23 12.77
CA GLU A 429 -0.08 11.35 11.68
C GLU A 429 0.15 10.32 10.57
N HIS A 430 -0.88 10.13 9.75
CA HIS A 430 -1.05 9.05 8.79
C HIS A 430 0.16 8.85 7.86
N ALA A 431 0.66 9.90 7.20
CA ALA A 431 1.79 9.79 6.29
C ALA A 431 3.13 9.78 7.05
N GLY A 432 3.26 10.65 8.04
CA GLY A 432 4.47 10.85 8.84
C GLY A 432 4.85 9.67 9.71
N ILE A 433 3.92 8.74 9.98
CA ILE A 433 4.21 7.50 10.69
C ILE A 433 5.34 6.71 10.02
N LEU A 434 5.44 6.72 8.68
CA LEU A 434 6.50 6.00 7.95
C LEU A 434 7.91 6.60 8.17
N SER A 435 7.99 7.81 8.71
CA SER A 435 9.25 8.47 9.09
C SER A 435 9.51 8.43 10.59
N ASP A 436 8.60 7.86 11.38
CA ASP A 436 8.74 7.78 12.83
C ASP A 436 9.84 6.78 13.22
N LYS A 437 10.70 7.20 14.15
CA LYS A 437 11.88 6.40 14.53
C LYS A 437 11.49 5.16 15.32
N ASP A 438 10.45 5.26 16.14
CA ASP A 438 10.00 4.14 16.95
C ASP A 438 9.29 3.11 16.06
N LEU A 439 8.45 3.56 15.11
CA LEU A 439 7.84 2.69 14.10
C LEU A 439 8.93 1.99 13.27
N ILE A 440 9.89 2.74 12.73
CA ILE A 440 10.97 2.18 11.91
C ILE A 440 11.76 1.14 12.70
N ALA A 441 12.13 1.44 13.94
CA ALA A 441 12.85 0.50 14.81
C ALA A 441 12.05 -0.79 15.03
N ASP A 442 10.75 -0.65 15.30
CA ASP A 442 9.83 -1.76 15.50
C ASP A 442 9.67 -2.63 14.25
N VAL A 443 9.47 -2.01 13.08
CA VAL A 443 9.38 -2.75 11.81
C VAL A 443 10.69 -3.48 11.53
N VAL A 444 11.84 -2.82 11.71
CA VAL A 444 13.16 -3.47 11.57
C VAL A 444 13.30 -4.65 12.51
N ASP A 445 12.89 -4.51 13.78
CA ASP A 445 12.98 -5.60 14.75
C ASP A 445 12.03 -6.75 14.41
N ILE A 446 10.80 -6.47 13.97
CA ILE A 446 9.85 -7.47 13.46
C ILE A 446 10.50 -8.23 12.30
N VAL A 447 11.00 -7.51 11.28
CA VAL A 447 11.44 -8.16 10.05
C VAL A 447 12.77 -8.88 10.16
N THR A 448 13.59 -8.50 11.14
CA THR A 448 14.87 -9.19 11.44
C THR A 448 14.71 -10.29 12.49
N GLY A 449 13.49 -10.60 12.92
CA GLY A 449 13.19 -11.68 13.86
C GLY A 449 13.64 -11.41 15.30
N LYS A 450 13.87 -10.15 15.65
CA LYS A 450 14.15 -9.77 17.05
C LYS A 450 12.85 -9.76 17.87
N PRO A 451 12.94 -9.94 19.20
CA PRO A 451 11.76 -9.88 20.06
C PRO A 451 11.06 -8.51 19.93
N PHE A 452 9.87 -8.51 19.34
CA PHE A 452 9.00 -7.35 19.33
C PHE A 452 8.36 -7.18 20.72
N ALA A 453 8.72 -6.11 21.42
CA ALA A 453 8.22 -5.77 22.76
C ALA A 453 6.83 -5.12 22.75
N GLY A 454 6.01 -5.38 21.72
CA GLY A 454 4.63 -4.93 21.66
C GLY A 454 3.83 -5.44 22.86
N CYS A 455 2.92 -4.60 23.35
CA CYS A 455 2.25 -4.81 24.63
C CYS A 455 1.51 -6.16 24.72
N GLU A 456 1.51 -6.73 25.92
CA GLU A 456 0.57 -7.77 26.36
C GLU A 456 -0.88 -7.38 26.03
N PRO A 457 -1.80 -8.36 25.89
CA PRO A 457 -3.20 -8.14 25.49
C PRO A 457 -3.81 -6.97 26.24
N VAL A 458 -3.96 -5.90 25.49
CA VAL A 458 -4.12 -4.54 25.98
C VAL A 458 -5.37 -4.41 26.88
N GLU A 459 -5.18 -4.03 28.14
CA GLU A 459 -6.21 -3.45 29.02
C GLU A 459 -6.93 -2.26 28.36
N ALA A 460 -6.31 -1.61 27.36
CA ALA A 460 -6.99 -0.61 26.55
C ALA A 460 -8.16 -1.17 25.73
N LEU A 461 -8.33 -2.49 25.50
CA LEU A 461 -9.56 -3.04 24.90
C LEU A 461 -10.81 -2.85 25.79
N LYS A 462 -10.64 -2.82 27.12
CA LYS A 462 -11.73 -2.44 28.04
C LYS A 462 -12.06 -0.95 27.91
N GLY A 463 -11.07 -0.10 27.59
CA GLY A 463 -11.27 1.30 27.24
C GLY A 463 -11.76 1.52 25.80
N PHE A 464 -11.44 0.64 24.85
CA PHE A 464 -11.83 0.77 23.43
C PHE A 464 -13.33 0.55 23.21
N ALA A 465 -13.98 -0.28 24.04
CA ALA A 465 -15.44 -0.37 24.07
C ALA A 465 -16.10 0.94 24.53
N ASP A 466 -15.44 1.71 25.40
CA ASP A 466 -15.86 3.06 25.80
C ASP A 466 -15.47 4.12 24.75
N ARG A 467 -14.32 3.99 24.07
CA ARG A 467 -13.90 4.90 22.98
C ARG A 467 -14.69 4.75 21.69
N ARG A 468 -15.40 3.62 21.48
CA ARG A 468 -16.42 3.48 20.43
C ARG A 468 -17.73 4.22 20.72
N ARG A 469 -17.93 4.70 21.96
CA ARG A 469 -19.15 5.41 22.40
C ARG A 469 -19.00 6.94 22.47
N VAL A 470 -17.81 7.47 22.17
CA VAL A 470 -17.57 8.93 22.15
C VAL A 470 -17.74 9.44 20.74
#